data_AF-B4IQW9-F1
#
_entry.id   AF-B4IQW9-F1
#
_cell.length_a   1.000
_cell.length_b   1.000
_cell.length_c   1.000
_cell.angle_alpha   90.00
_cell.angle_beta   90.00
_cell.angle_gamma   90.00
#
_symmetry.space_group_name_H-M   'P 1'
#
loop_
_entity.id
_entity.type
_entity.pdbx_description
1 polymer ?
#
loop_
_entity_poly.entity_id
_entity_poly.type
_entity_poly.pdbx_seq_one_letter_code
_entity_poly.pdbx_strand_id
1 'polypeptide(L)'
;MALLQLPFCISDQGLRMVDRSGPNNKKEKKPCIDYFYSLKNVSFCAFHPRDHRFIGFITKHPTVQRFACHVFKGSESTRPVAEAVGRAFQRFYQKFIETAYPIEDIYIK
;
A
#
# COMPACT_ATOMS: atom_id res chain seq x y z
N MET A 1 14.36 1.01 4.42
CA MET A 1 13.39 1.66 3.50
C MET A 1 13.72 1.20 2.09
N ALA A 2 12.85 0.45 1.43
CA ALA A 2 13.08 0.06 0.04
C ALA A 2 12.67 1.24 -0.86
N LEU A 3 13.65 1.93 -1.45
CA LEU A 3 13.41 2.89 -2.52
C LEU A 3 13.20 2.07 -3.79
N LEU A 4 11.95 1.72 -4.08
CA LEU A 4 11.60 1.19 -5.40
C LEU A 4 11.40 2.39 -6.33
N GLN A 5 11.68 2.24 -7.62
CA GLN A 5 11.67 3.29 -8.67
C GLN A 5 10.31 4.01 -8.88
N LEU A 6 9.37 3.86 -7.95
CA LEU A 6 8.08 4.51 -7.87
C LEU A 6 8.03 5.38 -6.62
N PRO A 7 7.20 6.43 -6.58
CA PRO A 7 7.05 7.28 -5.40
C PRO A 7 6.45 6.58 -4.16
N PHE A 8 6.45 5.26 -4.08
CA PHE A 8 5.92 4.46 -2.99
C PHE A 8 6.96 4.21 -1.90
N CYS A 9 6.73 4.78 -0.72
CA CYS A 9 7.38 4.37 0.52
C CYS A 9 6.45 3.40 1.27
N ILE A 10 6.91 2.18 1.51
CA ILE A 10 6.16 1.15 2.24
C ILE A 10 6.73 1.02 3.65
N SER A 11 5.86 1.08 4.66
CA SER A 11 6.19 0.82 6.05
C SER A 11 5.15 -0.09 6.70
N ASP A 12 5.44 -0.56 7.91
CA ASP A 12 4.47 -1.35 8.71
C ASP A 12 3.24 -0.51 9.11
N GLN A 13 3.32 0.82 9.01
CA GLN A 13 2.20 1.73 9.31
C GLN A 13 1.30 1.99 8.09
N GLY A 14 1.85 1.89 6.87
CA GLY A 14 1.09 2.20 5.66
C GLY A 14 1.91 2.38 4.39
N LEU A 15 1.17 2.73 3.35
CA LEU A 15 1.66 3.05 2.02
C LEU A 15 1.67 4.57 1.86
N ARG A 16 2.84 5.16 1.64
CA ARG A 16 2.97 6.58 1.33
C ARG A 16 3.36 6.75 -0.12
N MET A 17 2.65 7.61 -0.83
CA MET A 17 2.96 7.98 -2.20
C MET A 17 3.34 9.45 -2.26
N VAL A 18 4.53 9.74 -2.78
CA VAL A 18 5.05 11.11 -2.87
C VAL A 18 5.29 11.49 -4.33
N ASP A 19 4.46 12.32 -4.94
CA ASP A 19 4.73 12.81 -6.29
C ASP A 19 6.04 13.62 -6.31
N ARG A 20 7.10 13.05 -6.88
CA ARG A 20 8.42 13.69 -7.03
C ARG A 20 8.62 14.34 -8.39
N SER A 21 7.53 14.60 -9.13
CA SER A 21 7.57 15.50 -10.28
C SER A 21 8.14 16.84 -9.83
N GLY A 22 9.45 17.03 -10.01
CA GLY A 22 10.16 18.20 -9.49
C GLY A 22 9.62 19.51 -10.08
N PRO A 23 9.96 20.66 -9.48
CA PRO A 23 9.50 22.00 -9.91
C PRO A 23 9.99 22.45 -11.30
N ASN A 24 10.45 21.53 -12.16
CA ASN A 24 11.04 21.83 -13.47
C ASN A 24 10.03 22.14 -14.58
N ASN A 25 8.72 22.09 -14.32
CA ASN A 25 7.71 22.65 -15.24
C ASN A 25 7.17 23.97 -14.67
N LYS A 26 7.84 25.08 -15.01
CA LYS A 26 7.44 26.47 -14.68
C LYS A 26 6.07 26.90 -15.26
N LYS A 27 5.23 25.99 -15.75
CA LYS A 27 3.92 26.29 -16.37
C LYS A 27 2.70 25.72 -15.65
N GLU A 28 2.84 24.79 -14.72
CA GLU A 28 1.71 24.32 -13.89
C GLU A 28 2.17 24.12 -12.44
N LYS A 29 1.69 24.95 -11.52
CA LYS A 29 1.83 24.73 -10.07
C LYS A 29 0.96 23.54 -9.66
N LYS A 30 1.34 22.31 -10.04
CA LYS A 30 0.70 21.12 -9.49
C LYS A 30 1.18 20.96 -8.04
N PRO A 31 0.27 20.88 -7.05
CA PRO A 31 0.65 20.69 -5.67
C PRO A 31 1.43 19.38 -5.55
N CYS A 32 2.50 19.38 -4.75
CA CYS A 32 3.24 18.16 -4.42
C CYS A 32 2.29 17.24 -3.66
N ILE A 33 1.89 16.14 -4.29
CA ILE A 33 0.85 15.29 -3.74
C ILE A 33 1.49 14.20 -2.88
N ASP A 34 1.17 14.23 -1.59
CA ASP A 34 1.59 13.25 -0.60
C ASP A 34 0.37 12.51 -0.07
N TYR A 35 0.16 11.29 -0.56
CA TYR A 35 -0.92 10.43 -0.11
C TYR A 35 -0.41 9.42 0.90
N PHE A 36 -1.08 9.33 2.05
CA PHE A 36 -0.81 8.29 3.04
C PHE A 36 -2.03 7.39 3.24
N TYR A 37 -1.84 6.09 3.02
CA TYR A 37 -2.84 5.06 3.22
C TYR A 37 -2.39 4.14 4.36
N SER A 38 -3.06 4.22 5.50
CA SER A 38 -2.73 3.37 6.64
C SER A 38 -3.00 1.90 6.31
N LEU A 39 -2.05 1.03 6.65
CA LEU A 39 -2.09 -0.40 6.29
C LEU A 39 -3.34 -1.10 6.85
N LYS A 40 -3.81 -0.68 8.03
CA LYS A 40 -5.05 -1.18 8.66
C LYS A 40 -6.31 -1.00 7.80
N ASN A 41 -6.29 -0.02 6.90
CA ASN A 41 -7.40 0.30 6.02
C ASN A 41 -7.23 -0.30 4.62
N VAL A 42 -6.06 -0.83 4.27
CA VAL A 42 -5.84 -1.46 2.97
C VAL A 42 -6.19 -2.94 3.06
N SER A 43 -7.14 -3.39 2.24
CA SER A 43 -7.64 -4.77 2.28
C SER A 43 -7.02 -5.68 1.23
N PHE A 44 -6.57 -5.12 0.11
CA PHE A 44 -6.05 -5.90 -1.01
C PHE A 44 -5.04 -5.08 -1.81
N CYS A 45 -4.03 -5.75 -2.38
CA CYS A 45 -3.05 -5.17 -3.29
C CYS A 45 -2.67 -6.19 -4.37
N ALA A 46 -2.63 -5.78 -5.62
CA ALA A 46 -2.23 -6.62 -6.74
C ALA A 46 -1.61 -5.79 -7.87
N PHE A 47 -0.82 -6.45 -8.72
CA PHE A 47 -0.36 -5.90 -9.99
C PHE A 47 -1.13 -6.53 -11.15
N HIS A 48 -1.23 -5.83 -12.28
CA HIS A 48 -1.98 -6.31 -13.44
C HIS A 48 -1.26 -7.50 -14.11
N PRO A 49 -1.94 -8.61 -14.42
CA PRO A 49 -1.29 -9.87 -14.81
C PRO A 49 -0.55 -9.82 -16.16
N ARG A 50 -1.01 -8.97 -17.09
CA ARG A 50 -0.42 -8.82 -18.44
C ARG A 50 0.51 -7.61 -18.58
N ASP A 51 0.31 -6.58 -17.76
CA ASP A 51 1.10 -5.36 -17.81
C ASP A 51 1.55 -5.06 -16.39
N HIS A 52 2.70 -5.58 -16.02
CA HIS A 52 3.20 -5.52 -14.65
C HIS A 52 3.58 -4.09 -14.22
N ARG A 53 3.41 -3.08 -15.07
CA ARG A 53 3.56 -1.68 -14.70
C ARG A 53 2.35 -1.13 -13.96
N PHE A 54 1.22 -1.84 -13.94
CA PHE A 54 0.05 -1.39 -13.19
C PHE A 54 -0.01 -2.08 -11.83
N ILE A 55 -0.25 -1.28 -10.80
CA ILE A 55 -0.56 -1.73 -9.44
C ILE A 55 -1.89 -1.14 -8.99
N GLY A 56 -2.68 -1.94 -8.30
CA GLY A 56 -3.93 -1.52 -7.69
C GLY A 56 -4.02 -1.98 -6.24
N PHE A 57 -4.65 -1.16 -5.39
CA PHE A 57 -5.00 -1.56 -4.04
C PHE A 57 -6.36 -1.02 -3.62
N ILE A 58 -6.99 -1.73 -2.69
CA ILE A 58 -8.33 -1.40 -2.16
C ILE A 58 -8.19 -0.87 -0.74
N THR A 59 -8.81 0.27 -0.46
CA THR A 59 -8.90 0.84 0.89
C THR A 59 -10.33 0.90 1.37
N LYS A 60 -10.55 0.59 2.65
CA LYS A 60 -11.80 0.87 3.36
C LYS A 60 -11.76 2.30 3.91
N HIS A 61 -12.86 3.03 3.75
CA HIS A 61 -13.02 4.34 4.36
C HIS A 61 -13.08 4.20 5.89
N PRO A 62 -12.39 5.07 6.67
CA PRO A 62 -12.29 4.89 8.12
C PRO A 62 -13.62 5.05 8.87
N THR A 63 -14.54 5.87 8.36
CA THR A 63 -15.81 6.19 9.03
C THR A 63 -17.06 5.69 8.29
N VAL A 64 -16.91 5.22 7.05
CA VAL A 64 -18.03 4.81 6.20
C VAL A 64 -17.73 3.40 5.71
N GLN A 65 -18.73 2.52 5.61
CA GLN A 65 -18.55 1.15 5.09
C GLN A 65 -18.41 1.14 3.56
N ARG A 66 -17.56 2.03 3.03
CA ARG A 66 -17.29 2.23 1.62
C ARG A 66 -15.85 1.84 1.31
N PHE A 67 -15.65 1.30 0.12
CA PHE A 67 -14.33 0.95 -0.40
C PHE A 67 -13.95 1.86 -1.56
N ALA A 68 -12.66 2.09 -1.72
CA ALA A 68 -12.08 2.79 -2.85
C ALA A 68 -10.97 1.93 -3.46
N CYS A 69 -10.92 1.89 -4.78
CA CYS A 69 -9.85 1.25 -5.54
C CYS A 69 -8.92 2.33 -6.08
N HIS A 70 -7.63 2.18 -5.83
CA HIS A 70 -6.60 3.11 -6.30
C HIS A 70 -5.71 2.35 -7.27
N VAL A 71 -5.57 2.86 -8.49
CA VAL A 71 -4.77 2.23 -9.56
C VAL A 71 -3.70 3.20 -10.01
N PHE A 72 -2.47 2.71 -10.09
CA PHE A 72 -1.30 3.49 -10.48
C PHE A 72 -0.53 2.76 -11.57
N LYS A 73 0.04 3.54 -12.48
CA LYS A 73 0.92 3.06 -13.53
C LYS A 73 2.34 3.52 -13.24
N GLY A 74 3.25 2.57 -13.11
CA GLY A 74 4.67 2.82 -12.99
C GLY A 74 5.37 3.01 -14.34
N SER A 75 6.55 3.62 -14.30
CA SER A 75 7.50 3.63 -15.40
C SER A 75 8.04 2.23 -15.69
N GLU A 76 8.28 1.46 -14.64
CA GLU A 76 8.78 0.08 -14.67
C GLU A 76 7.78 -0.88 -14.00
N SER A 77 8.16 -2.16 -13.91
CA SER A 77 7.36 -3.18 -13.24
C SER A 77 7.09 -2.80 -11.78
N THR A 78 5.81 -2.76 -11.39
CA THR A 78 5.32 -2.55 -10.03
C THR A 78 5.30 -3.84 -9.22
N ARG A 79 5.69 -4.98 -9.79
CA ARG A 79 5.71 -6.28 -9.07
C ARG A 79 6.52 -6.21 -7.76
N PRO A 80 7.74 -5.64 -7.71
CA PRO A 80 8.49 -5.53 -6.45
C PRO A 80 7.76 -4.70 -5.39
N VAL A 81 6.97 -3.71 -5.81
CA VAL A 81 6.15 -2.89 -4.92
C VAL A 81 5.04 -3.75 -4.34
N ALA A 82 4.30 -4.47 -5.17
CA ALA A 82 3.24 -5.37 -4.71
C ALA A 82 3.76 -6.44 -3.73
N GLU A 83 4.91 -7.05 -4.02
CA GLU A 83 5.55 -8.01 -3.13
C GLU A 83 6.00 -7.37 -1.79
N ALA A 84 6.52 -6.15 -1.83
CA ALA A 84 6.87 -5.42 -0.60
C ALA A 84 5.64 -5.05 0.24
N VAL A 85 4.52 -4.67 -0.41
CA VAL A 85 3.23 -4.45 0.27
C VAL A 85 2.74 -5.75 0.90
N GLY A 86 2.82 -6.88 0.18
CA GLY A 86 2.47 -8.20 0.69
C GLY A 86 3.27 -8.59 1.94
N ARG A 87 4.59 -8.34 1.94
CA ARG A 87 5.43 -8.56 3.13
C ARG A 87 5.04 -7.67 4.31
N ALA A 88 4.71 -6.40 4.06
CA ALA A 88 4.23 -5.50 5.12
C ALA A 88 2.88 -5.97 5.68
N PHE A 89 1.96 -6.39 4.80
CA PHE A 89 0.67 -6.96 5.19
C PHE A 89 0.84 -8.19 6.07
N GLN A 90 1.68 -9.14 5.65
CA GLN A 90 1.90 -10.36 6.41
C GLN A 90 2.38 -10.06 7.83
N ARG A 91 3.33 -9.14 8.01
CA ARG A 91 3.83 -8.73 9.33
C ARG A 91 2.77 -8.03 10.17
N PHE A 92 2.00 -7.13 9.54
CA PHE A 92 0.92 -6.42 10.22
C PHE A 92 -0.19 -7.36 10.68
N TYR A 93 -0.59 -8.28 9.80
CA TYR A 93 -1.63 -9.26 10.09
C TYR A 93 -1.17 -10.29 11.12
N GLN A 94 0.08 -10.73 11.07
CA GLN A 94 0.66 -11.61 12.10
C GLN A 94 0.62 -10.94 13.48
N LYS A 95 1.09 -9.70 13.61
CA LYS A 95 0.99 -8.95 14.87
C LYS A 95 -0.45 -8.72 15.31
N PHE A 96 -1.36 -8.47 14.36
CA PHE A 96 -2.78 -8.27 14.66
C PHE A 96 -3.44 -9.56 15.15
N ILE A 97 -3.18 -10.71 14.51
CA ILE A 97 -3.66 -12.02 14.97
C ILE A 97 -3.08 -12.34 16.35
N GLU A 98 -1.78 -12.17 16.56
CA GLU A 98 -1.11 -12.41 17.86
C GLU A 98 -1.69 -11.55 18.98
N THR A 99 -2.16 -10.33 18.68
CA THR A 99 -2.74 -9.40 19.67
C THR A 99 -4.25 -9.56 19.85
N ALA A 100 -4.99 -9.91 18.79
CA ALA A 100 -6.45 -10.03 18.80
C ALA A 100 -6.95 -11.45 19.14
N TYR A 101 -6.11 -12.46 18.93
CA TYR A 101 -6.37 -13.87 19.20
C TYR A 101 -5.07 -14.53 19.73
N PRO A 102 -4.62 -14.18 20.95
CA PRO A 102 -3.50 -14.89 21.57
C PRO A 102 -3.81 -16.39 21.57
N ILE A 103 -2.84 -17.20 21.14
CA ILE A 103 -2.95 -18.64 20.92
C ILE A 103 -2.97 -19.40 22.26
N GLU A 104 -3.65 -18.86 23.28
CA GLU A 104 -3.78 -19.47 24.61
C GLU A 104 -5.05 -20.33 24.76
N ASP A 105 -6.00 -20.27 23.81
CA ASP A 105 -7.27 -21.02 23.89
C ASP A 105 -7.49 -22.03 22.74
N ILE A 106 -6.48 -22.84 22.40
CA ILE A 106 -6.71 -24.09 21.65
C ILE A 106 -6.09 -25.29 22.40
N TYR A 107 -6.52 -25.48 23.65
CA TYR A 107 -6.61 -26.84 24.19
C TYR A 107 -7.98 -27.41 23.80
N ILE A 108 -8.04 -28.07 22.64
CA ILE A 108 -9.13 -29.02 22.35
C ILE A 108 -9.04 -30.12 23.42
N LYS A 109 -10.10 -30.24 24.22
CA LYS A 109 -10.42 -31.46 24.97
C LYS A 109 -11.13 -32.46 24.07
#